data_AF-A0A221KIG3-F1
#
_entry.id   AF-A0A221KIG3-F1
#
_cell.length_a   1.000
_cell.length_b   1.000
_cell.length_c   1.000
_cell.angle_alpha   90.00
_cell.angle_beta   90.00
_cell.angle_gamma   90.00
#
_symmetry.space_group_name_H-M   'P 1'
#
loop_
_entity.id
_entity.type
_entity.pdbx_description
1 polymer ?
#
loop_
_entity_poly.entity_id
_entity_poly.type
_entity_poly.pdbx_seq_one_letter_code
_entity_poly.pdbx_strand_id
1 'polypeptide(L)' 'MEKLWAATQALPEPLLAEVLDFAEFVRLKHQKQQAAQPHASLTCQPAVSLADLQGGLEASATFAGDAVALQRQLRDEWQ' A
#
# COMPACT_ATOMS: atom_id res chain seq x y z
N MET A 1 0.91 30.83 2.21
CA MET A 1 0.51 30.71 3.63
C MET A 1 -0.52 31.75 4.01
N GLU A 2 -0.27 33.05 3.80
CA GLU A 2 -1.18 34.12 4.27
C GLU A 2 -2.59 34.11 3.67
N LYS A 3 -2.72 33.74 2.39
CA LYS A 3 -4.04 33.66 1.72
C LYS A 3 -4.99 32.63 2.35
N LEU A 4 -4.46 31.50 2.82
CA LEU A 4 -5.27 30.45 3.44
C LEU A 4 -5.74 30.90 4.84
N TRP A 5 -4.83 31.50 5.60
CA TRP A 5 -5.11 32.03 6.93
C TRP A 5 -6.17 33.13 6.89
N ALA A 6 -6.04 34.08 5.96
CA ALA A 6 -7.03 35.13 5.74
C ALA A 6 -8.39 34.57 5.30
N ALA A 7 -8.39 33.52 4.46
CA ALA A 7 -9.63 32.84 4.07
C ALA A 7 -10.29 32.19 5.29
N THR A 8 -9.56 31.40 6.08
CA THR A 8 -10.07 30.68 7.27
C THR A 8 -10.64 31.59 8.35
N GLN A 9 -10.07 32.79 8.54
CA GLN A 9 -10.58 33.75 9.53
C GLN A 9 -11.93 34.38 9.15
N ALA A 10 -12.27 34.38 7.86
CA ALA A 10 -13.51 35.00 7.37
C ALA A 10 -14.69 34.02 7.29
N LEU A 11 -14.50 32.73 7.62
CA LEU A 11 -15.57 31.73 7.53
C LEU A 11 -16.45 31.68 8.81
N PRO A 12 -17.74 31.38 8.65
CA PRO A 12 -18.61 30.96 9.75
C PRO A 12 -18.10 29.69 10.45
N GLU A 13 -18.40 29.57 11.75
CA GLU A 13 -18.00 28.44 12.61
C GLU A 13 -18.27 27.04 12.01
N PRO A 14 -19.43 26.76 11.38
CA PRO A 14 -19.68 25.44 10.80
C PRO A 14 -18.69 25.06 9.69
N LEU A 15 -18.31 26.02 8.85
CA LEU A 15 -17.37 25.78 7.74
C LEU A 15 -15.92 25.70 8.24
N LEU A 16 -15.61 26.38 9.34
CA LEU A 16 -14.30 26.24 9.98
C LEU A 16 -14.11 24.83 10.56
N ALA A 17 -15.17 24.25 11.14
CA ALA A 17 -15.16 22.87 11.62
C ALA A 17 -14.90 21.88 10.47
N GLU A 18 -15.56 22.03 9.32
CA GLU A 18 -15.32 21.19 8.14
C GLU A 18 -13.86 21.27 7.63
N VAL A 19 -13.26 22.47 7.65
CA VAL A 19 -11.85 22.66 7.26
C VAL A 19 -10.91 21.94 8.22
N LEU A 20 -11.20 21.97 9.52
CA LEU A 20 -10.43 21.25 10.54
C LEU A 20 -10.55 19.74 10.34
N ASP A 21 -11.77 19.22 10.16
CA ASP A 21 -12.02 17.81 9.88
C ASP A 21 -11.26 17.33 8.63
N PHE A 22 -11.28 18.15 7.57
CA PHE A 22 -10.53 17.84 6.34
C PHE A 22 -9.01 17.87 6.58
N ALA A 23 -8.49 18.82 7.36
CA ALA A 23 -7.08 18.87 7.70
C ALA A 23 -6.64 17.64 8.50
N GLU A 24 -7.47 17.18 9.45
CA GLU A 24 -7.22 15.94 10.19
C GLU A 24 -7.22 14.72 9.27
N PHE A 25 -8.20 14.62 8.36
CA PHE A 25 -8.25 13.56 7.35
C PHE A 25 -6.98 13.53 6.50
N VAL A 26 -6.52 14.67 6.00
CA VAL A 26 -5.29 14.77 5.20
C VAL A 26 -4.07 14.35 6.03
N ARG A 27 -4.00 14.72 7.31
CA ARG A 27 -2.91 14.31 8.21
C ARG A 27 -2.90 12.81 8.43
N LEU A 28 -4.05 12.22 8.74
CA LEU A 28 -4.20 10.76 8.93
C LEU A 28 -3.86 9.99 7.66
N LYS A 29 -4.28 10.50 6.49
CA LYS A 29 -3.94 9.90 5.19
C LYS A 29 -2.43 9.90 4.95
N HIS A 30 -1.73 11.01 5.20
CA HIS A 30 -0.28 11.06 5.06
C HIS A 30 0.43 10.15 6.07
N GLN A 31 -0.02 10.11 7.32
CA GLN A 31 0.53 9.20 8.33
C GLN A 31 0.33 7.73 7.92
N LYS A 32 -0.84 7.37 7.40
CA LYS A 32 -1.12 6.03 6.88
C LYS A 32 -0.26 5.70 5.66
N GLN A 33 0.00 6.65 4.77
CA GLN A 33 0.90 6.44 3.61
C GLN A 33 2.37 6.29 4.04
N GLN A 34 2.80 7.02 5.09
CA GLN A 34 4.12 6.86 5.68
C GLN A 34 4.26 5.54 6.46
N ALA A 35 3.20 5.09 7.14
CA ALA A 35 3.15 3.81 7.84
C ALA A 35 2.92 2.61 6.90
N ALA A 36 2.36 2.83 5.71
CA ALA A 36 2.21 1.85 4.64
C ALA A 36 3.46 1.73 3.75
N GLN A 37 4.56 2.44 4.08
CA GLN A 37 5.89 2.02 3.65
C GLN A 37 6.11 0.61 4.22
N PRO A 38 6.21 -0.43 3.38
CA PRO A 38 6.36 -1.78 3.89
C PRO A 38 7.76 -1.92 4.51
N HIS A 39 7.80 -2.29 5.79
CA HIS A 39 8.93 -2.94 6.45
C HIS A 39 10.24 -2.13 6.61
N ALA A 40 10.23 -1.20 7.58
CA ALA A 40 11.42 -0.94 8.40
C ALA A 40 11.24 -1.61 9.78
N SER A 41 11.35 -2.95 9.85
CA SER A 41 11.68 -3.83 11.01
C SER A 41 11.27 -5.27 10.64
N LEU A 42 12.05 -6.36 10.76
CA LEU A 42 12.94 -6.80 11.85
C LEU A 42 14.11 -7.71 11.38
N THR A 43 14.50 -7.69 10.11
CA THR A 43 15.69 -8.41 9.62
C THR A 43 16.47 -7.51 8.68
N CYS A 44 17.80 -7.52 8.75
CA CYS A 44 18.73 -6.78 7.89
C CYS A 44 18.70 -7.25 6.41
N GLN A 45 17.51 -7.37 5.82
CA GLN A 45 17.29 -7.71 4.42
C GLN A 45 16.77 -6.45 3.73
N PRO A 46 17.33 -6.04 2.58
CA PRO A 46 16.80 -4.93 1.81
C PRO A 46 15.33 -5.20 1.49
N ALA A 47 14.50 -4.14 1.53
CA ALA A 47 13.07 -4.24 1.22
C ALA A 47 12.89 -4.82 -0.18
N VAL A 48 12.62 -6.12 -0.25
CA VAL A 48 12.45 -6.86 -1.50
C VAL A 48 11.18 -6.36 -2.15
N SER A 49 11.31 -5.67 -3.29
CA SER A 49 10.17 -5.19 -4.05
C SER A 49 9.48 -6.36 -4.76
N LEU A 50 8.21 -6.19 -5.15
CA LEU A 50 7.52 -7.22 -5.94
C LEU A 50 8.21 -7.51 -7.27
N ALA A 51 8.94 -6.53 -7.83
CA ALA A 51 9.73 -6.72 -9.03
C ALA A 51 10.94 -7.63 -8.79
N ASP A 52 11.51 -7.61 -7.57
CA ASP A 52 12.61 -8.49 -7.17
C ASP A 52 12.15 -9.95 -6.96
N LEU A 53 10.85 -10.18 -6.83
CA LEU A 53 10.23 -11.50 -6.75
C LEU A 53 9.79 -12.04 -8.12
N GLN A 54 10.04 -11.32 -9.21
CA GLN A 54 9.69 -11.78 -10.55
C GLN A 54 10.66 -12.89 -11.01
N GLY A 55 10.14 -14.11 -11.17
CA GLY A 55 10.94 -15.30 -11.54
C GLY A 55 11.27 -16.17 -10.32
N GLY A 56 12.29 -17.01 -10.41
CA GLY A 56 12.77 -17.87 -9.31
C GLY A 56 11.93 -19.13 -9.05
N LEU A 57 10.75 -19.25 -9.68
CA LEU A 57 9.94 -20.47 -9.59
C LEU A 57 10.49 -21.59 -10.47
N GLU A 58 11.34 -21.27 -11.45
CA GLU A 58 11.94 -22.23 -12.38
C GLU A 58 12.84 -23.28 -11.70
N ALA A 59 13.47 -22.92 -10.57
CA ALA A 59 14.28 -23.83 -9.77
C ALA A 59 13.50 -24.48 -8.62
N SER A 60 12.22 -24.12 -8.44
CA SER A 60 11.41 -24.66 -7.35
C SER A 60 10.99 -26.09 -7.66
N ALA A 61 11.10 -26.99 -6.68
CA ALA A 61 10.66 -28.37 -6.86
C ALA A 61 9.15 -28.47 -7.18
N THR A 62 8.36 -27.51 -6.72
CA THR A 62 6.90 -27.49 -6.89
C THR A 62 6.47 -27.04 -8.29
N PHE A 63 7.18 -26.08 -8.89
CA PHE A 63 6.86 -25.55 -10.22
C PHE A 63 7.86 -26.00 -11.30
N ALA A 64 8.75 -26.93 -10.97
CA ALA A 64 9.62 -27.63 -11.93
C ALA A 64 8.79 -28.67 -12.71
N GLY A 65 8.16 -28.23 -13.79
CA GLY A 65 7.36 -29.11 -14.64
C GLY A 65 6.78 -28.39 -15.85
N ASP A 66 6.09 -29.13 -16.71
CA ASP A 66 5.34 -28.54 -17.81
C ASP A 66 4.20 -27.65 -17.27
N ALA A 67 4.11 -26.43 -17.79
CA ALA A 67 3.17 -25.42 -17.30
C ALA A 67 1.71 -25.87 -17.46
N VAL A 68 1.39 -26.58 -18.56
CA VAL A 68 0.02 -27.05 -18.81
C VAL A 68 -0.34 -28.18 -17.86
N ALA A 69 0.59 -29.09 -17.57
CA ALA A 69 0.41 -30.15 -16.58
C ALA A 69 0.18 -29.59 -15.17
N LEU A 70 1.01 -28.63 -14.72
CA LEU A 70 0.86 -27.98 -13.41
C LEU A 70 -0.49 -27.26 -13.29
N GLN A 71 -0.91 -26.54 -14.34
CA GLN A 71 -2.20 -25.85 -14.35
C GLN A 71 -3.42 -26.80 -14.30
N ARG A 72 -3.30 -28.00 -14.89
CA ARG A 72 -4.34 -29.02 -14.79
C ARG A 72 -4.42 -29.58 -13.37
N GLN A 73 -3.28 -29.98 -12.80
CA GLN A 73 -3.23 -30.50 -11.45
C GLN A 73 -3.83 -29.50 -10.43
N LEU A 74 -3.42 -28.24 -10.49
CA LEU A 74 -3.95 -27.19 -9.61
C LEU A 74 -5.45 -26.96 -9.79
N ARG A 75 -6.01 -27.22 -10.97
CA ARG A 75 -7.46 -27.10 -11.20
C ARG A 75 -8.22 -28.27 -10.61
N ASP A 76 -7.66 -29.46 -10.77
CA ASP A 76 -8.27 -30.71 -10.32
C ASP A 76 -8.23 -30.83 -8.78
N GLU A 77 -7.24 -30.21 -8.12
CA GLU A 77 -7.16 -30.13 -6.65
C GLU A 77 -8.28 -29.30 -5.99
N TRP A 78 -9.00 -28.47 -6.75
CA TRP A 78 -10.08 -27.60 -6.25
C TRP A 78 -11.49 -28.14 -6.55
N GLN A 79 -11.60 -29.37 -7.05
CA GLN A 79 -12.85 -30.11 -7.21
C GLN A 79 -13.23 -30.84 -5.91
#